data_AF-A0A932K5H8-F1
#
_entry.id   AF-A0A932K5H8-F1
#
_cell.length_a   1.000
_cell.length_b   1.000
_cell.length_c   1.000
_cell.angle_alpha   90.00
_cell.angle_beta   90.00
_cell.angle_gamma   90.00
#
_symmetry.space_group_name_H-M   'P 1'
#
loop_
_entity.id
_entity.type
_entity.pdbx_description
1 polymer ?
#
loop_
_entity_poly.entity_id
_entity_poly.type
_entity_poly.pdbx_seq_one_letter_code
_entity_poly.pdbx_strand_id
1 'polypeptide(L)'
;DRFDLQVNSKSLHENELLSSLIEESSRDIAKRVIKARKIQIDRYKDHSNFYNSKLPPTHIKKYCFLNKEGKILMAHAIKSLGLSGRSYTGVLKVARTIADLYESENIEETHLLEALQFRINLNIENV
;
A
#
# COMPACT_ATOMS: atom_id res chain seq x y z
N ASP A 1 14.58 -14.28 -6.50
CA ASP A 1 13.66 -14.12 -7.65
C ASP A 1 13.34 -12.68 -7.94
N ARG A 2 13.29 -12.36 -9.23
CA ARG A 2 12.74 -11.14 -9.80
C ARG A 2 11.61 -11.54 -10.74
N PHE A 3 10.50 -10.84 -10.66
CA PHE A 3 9.37 -10.96 -11.58
C PHE A 3 9.15 -9.58 -12.19
N ASP A 4 8.86 -9.53 -13.49
CA ASP A 4 8.49 -8.30 -14.16
C ASP A 4 7.03 -7.97 -13.85
N LEU A 5 6.79 -6.72 -13.44
CA LEU A 5 5.47 -6.20 -13.15
C LEU A 5 5.02 -5.32 -14.33
N GLN A 6 4.03 -5.78 -15.10
CA GLN A 6 3.38 -4.95 -16.10
C GLN A 6 2.17 -4.28 -15.44
N VAL A 7 2.14 -2.95 -15.46
CA VAL A 7 1.02 -2.14 -14.97
C VAL A 7 0.64 -1.12 -16.03
N ASN A 8 -0.66 -1.01 -16.32
CA ASN A 8 -1.17 0.00 -17.22
C ASN A 8 -1.16 1.37 -16.51
N SER A 9 -0.42 2.32 -17.07
CA SER A 9 -0.44 3.72 -16.64
C SER A 9 -1.56 4.45 -17.37
N LYS A 10 -2.16 5.46 -16.73
CA LYS A 10 -3.01 6.40 -17.45
C LYS A 10 -2.20 7.03 -18.59
N SER A 11 -2.81 7.11 -19.76
CA SER A 11 -2.24 7.84 -20.89
C SER A 11 -2.15 9.31 -20.49
N LEU A 12 -0.98 9.90 -20.62
CA LEU A 12 -0.77 11.31 -20.30
C LEU A 12 -1.58 12.17 -21.27
N HIS A 13 -2.27 13.19 -20.74
CA HIS A 13 -2.94 14.18 -21.58
C HIS A 13 -1.89 15.06 -22.29
N GLU A 14 -2.24 15.65 -23.44
CA GLU A 14 -1.34 16.53 -24.21
C GLU A 14 -0.74 17.65 -23.34
N ASN A 15 -1.54 18.21 -22.43
CA ASN A 15 -1.09 19.24 -21.48
C ASN A 15 -0.08 18.74 -20.43
N GLU A 16 -0.12 17.45 -20.08
CA GLU A 16 0.86 16.82 -19.17
C GLU A 16 2.16 16.52 -19.91
N LEU A 17 2.08 16.08 -21.17
CA LEU A 17 3.23 15.87 -22.04
C LEU A 17 3.97 17.17 -22.37
N LEU A 18 3.23 18.27 -22.50
CA LEU A 18 3.77 19.61 -22.77
C LEU A 18 4.04 20.42 -21.49
N SER A 19 3.71 19.87 -20.33
CA SER A 19 3.90 20.54 -19.05
C SER A 19 5.38 20.55 -18.69
N SER A 20 5.86 21.72 -18.25
CA SER A 20 7.18 21.89 -17.64
C SER A 20 7.14 21.72 -16.11
N LEU A 21 6.07 21.12 -15.56
CA LEU A 21 5.99 20.85 -14.13
C LEU A 21 7.14 19.93 -13.73
N ILE A 22 7.88 20.35 -12.71
CA ILE A 22 8.95 19.56 -12.13
C ILE A 22 8.28 18.43 -11.35
N GLU A 23 8.23 17.24 -11.96
CA GLU A 23 7.82 16.04 -11.27
C GLU A 23 8.84 15.64 -10.19
N GLU A 24 8.37 14.87 -9.21
CA GLU A 24 9.25 14.32 -8.17
C GLU A 24 10.32 13.43 -8.81
N SER A 25 11.59 13.67 -8.49
CA SER A 25 12.67 12.88 -9.06
C SER A 25 12.69 11.46 -8.49
N SER A 26 13.16 10.48 -9.28
CA SER A 26 13.38 9.11 -8.78
C SER A 26 14.31 9.07 -7.57
N ARG A 27 15.20 10.06 -7.43
CA ARG A 27 16.08 10.20 -6.26
C ARG A 27 15.28 10.54 -5.01
N ASP A 28 14.25 11.39 -5.12
CA ASP A 28 13.41 11.77 -3.99
C ASP A 28 12.46 10.64 -3.59
N ILE A 29 11.88 9.94 -4.58
CA ILE A 29 11.15 8.69 -4.35
C ILE A 29 12.02 7.66 -3.63
N ALA A 30 13.27 7.45 -4.08
CA ALA A 30 14.20 6.51 -3.46
C ALA A 30 14.49 6.86 -2.00
N LYS A 31 14.62 8.15 -1.65
CA LYS A 31 14.78 8.60 -0.25
C LYS A 31 13.55 8.19 0.58
N ARG A 32 12.34 8.42 0.07
CA ARG A 32 11.07 8.04 0.75
C ARG A 32 10.99 6.53 0.99
N VAL A 33 11.35 5.73 -0.02
CA VAL A 33 11.40 4.26 0.10
C VAL A 33 12.41 3.80 1.14
N ILE A 34 13.61 4.39 1.18
CA ILE A 34 14.63 4.05 2.18
C ILE A 34 14.12 4.37 3.59
N LYS A 35 13.44 5.50 3.77
CA LYS A 35 12.87 5.90 5.06
C LYS A 35 11.79 4.91 5.54
N ALA A 36 10.85 4.56 4.66
CA ALA A 36 9.84 3.54 4.95
C ALA A 36 10.47 2.18 5.32
N ARG A 37 11.57 1.79 4.68
CA ARG A 37 12.31 0.56 5.04
C ARG A 37 12.93 0.63 6.42
N LYS A 38 13.53 1.76 6.80
CA LYS A 38 14.07 1.95 8.16
C LYS A 38 12.98 1.80 9.22
N ILE A 39 11.82 2.42 8.99
CA ILE A 39 10.65 2.29 9.86
C ILE A 39 10.25 0.81 10.03
N GLN A 40 10.23 0.03 8.95
CA GLN A 40 9.92 -1.40 9.03
C GLN A 40 10.97 -2.21 9.80
N ILE A 41 12.26 -1.95 9.55
CA ILE A 41 13.36 -2.62 10.27
C ILE A 41 13.25 -2.35 11.77
N ASP A 42 13.04 -1.09 12.16
CA ASP A 42 12.94 -0.71 13.57
C ASP A 42 11.68 -1.32 14.22
N ARG A 43 10.55 -1.29 13.53
CA ARG A 43 9.28 -1.86 14.01
C ARG A 43 9.36 -3.38 14.21
N TYR A 44 10.12 -4.07 13.38
CA TYR A 44 10.20 -5.53 13.37
C TYR A 44 11.50 -6.08 13.94
N LYS A 45 12.35 -5.25 14.56
CA LYS A 45 13.70 -5.61 15.05
C LYS A 45 13.77 -6.89 15.88
N ASP A 46 12.71 -7.21 16.64
CA ASP A 46 12.64 -8.41 17.50
C ASP A 46 12.13 -9.66 16.76
N HIS A 47 11.97 -9.60 15.43
CA HIS A 47 11.43 -10.69 14.62
C HIS A 47 12.38 -11.02 13.46
N SER A 48 12.38 -12.28 13.04
CA SER A 48 13.23 -12.78 11.95
C SER A 48 12.83 -12.28 10.55
N ASN A 49 11.67 -11.65 10.40
CA ASN A 49 11.12 -11.18 9.12
C ASN A 49 10.93 -9.65 9.12
N PHE A 50 11.62 -8.96 8.21
CA PHE A 50 11.90 -7.52 8.31
C PHE A 50 10.99 -6.60 7.45
N TYR A 51 9.91 -7.11 6.86
CA TYR A 51 9.10 -6.32 5.90
C TYR A 51 7.60 -6.57 6.00
N ASN A 52 6.80 -5.54 5.71
CA ASN A 52 5.33 -5.58 5.73
C ASN A 52 4.75 -6.74 4.91
N SER A 53 5.33 -7.00 3.74
CA SER A 53 4.89 -8.08 2.83
C SER A 53 5.00 -9.47 3.49
N LYS A 54 5.99 -9.67 4.36
CA LYS A 54 6.31 -10.93 5.04
C LYS A 54 5.64 -11.08 6.41
N LEU A 55 4.80 -10.14 6.83
CA LEU A 55 4.11 -10.24 8.11
C LEU A 55 3.26 -11.52 8.21
N PRO A 56 3.45 -12.36 9.24
CA PRO A 56 2.58 -13.50 9.49
C PRO A 56 1.20 -13.03 10.00
N PRO A 57 0.13 -13.85 9.86
CA PRO A 57 -1.21 -13.47 10.28
C PRO A 57 -1.32 -12.99 11.73
N THR A 58 -0.51 -13.58 12.63
CA THR A 58 -0.43 -13.20 14.05
C THR A 58 0.03 -11.76 14.25
N HIS A 59 0.93 -11.27 13.40
CA HIS A 59 1.48 -9.91 13.50
C HIS A 59 0.63 -8.87 12.77
N ILE A 60 -0.21 -9.27 11.81
CA ILE A 60 -1.12 -8.33 11.11
C ILE A 60 -2.04 -7.63 12.11
N LYS A 61 -2.58 -8.34 13.11
CA LYS A 61 -3.43 -7.71 14.13
C LYS A 61 -2.72 -6.64 14.95
N LYS A 62 -1.42 -6.82 15.20
CA LYS A 62 -0.59 -5.91 16.00
C LYS A 62 -0.14 -4.71 15.17
N TYR A 63 0.40 -4.94 13.98
CA TYR A 63 1.03 -3.88 13.19
C TYR A 63 0.12 -3.30 12.11
N CYS A 64 -1.02 -3.90 11.80
CA CYS A 64 -2.04 -3.32 10.90
C CYS A 64 -3.33 -3.02 11.67
N PHE A 65 -3.19 -2.44 12.87
CA PHE A 65 -4.33 -1.99 13.64
C PHE A 65 -5.14 -0.95 12.86
N LEU A 66 -6.47 -1.10 12.91
CA LEU A 66 -7.42 -0.16 12.34
C LEU A 66 -8.29 0.42 13.46
N ASN A 67 -8.50 1.74 13.41
CA ASN A 67 -9.51 2.41 14.22
C ASN A 67 -10.94 1.99 13.78
N LYS A 68 -11.96 2.57 14.41
CA LYS A 68 -13.36 2.21 14.15
C LYS A 68 -13.73 2.49 12.69
N GLU A 69 -13.29 3.63 12.17
CA GLU A 69 -13.55 4.15 10.84
C GLU A 69 -12.93 3.24 9.78
N GLY A 70 -11.66 2.88 9.95
CA GLY A 70 -10.96 1.94 9.05
C GLY A 70 -11.59 0.55 9.03
N LYS A 71 -12.13 0.06 10.16
CA LYS A 71 -12.89 -1.21 10.20
C LYS A 71 -14.18 -1.12 9.40
N ILE A 72 -14.93 -0.01 9.52
CA ILE A 72 -16.16 0.22 8.75
C ILE A 72 -15.85 0.25 7.26
N LEU A 73 -14.81 1.01 6.85
CA LEU A 73 -14.35 1.06 5.47
C LEU A 73 -14.01 -0.33 4.93
N MET A 74 -13.21 -1.10 5.66
CA MET A 74 -12.82 -2.45 5.23
C MET A 74 -14.01 -3.41 5.17
N ALA A 75 -14.98 -3.29 6.08
CA ALA A 75 -16.20 -4.09 6.04
C ALA A 75 -17.03 -3.79 4.78
N HIS A 76 -17.12 -2.52 4.38
CA HIS A 76 -17.75 -2.14 3.12
C HIS A 76 -16.97 -2.69 1.92
N ALA A 77 -15.65 -2.52 1.89
CA ALA A 77 -14.80 -3.01 0.81
C ALA A 77 -14.87 -4.53 0.64
N ILE A 78 -14.95 -5.30 1.73
CA ILE A 78 -15.14 -6.76 1.67
C ILE A 78 -16.43 -7.11 0.93
N LYS A 79 -17.53 -6.41 1.24
CA LYS A 79 -18.85 -6.65 0.63
C LYS A 79 -18.90 -6.20 -0.83
N SER A 80 -18.37 -5.01 -1.13
CA SER A 80 -18.47 -4.41 -2.47
C SER A 80 -17.47 -4.97 -3.47
N LEU A 81 -16.27 -5.35 -3.03
CA LEU A 81 -15.19 -5.84 -3.90
C LEU A 81 -14.98 -7.36 -3.80
N GLY A 82 -15.79 -8.07 -3.01
CA GLY A 82 -15.68 -9.53 -2.86
C GLY A 82 -14.32 -9.97 -2.30
N LEU A 83 -13.75 -9.24 -1.34
CA LEU A 83 -12.42 -9.54 -0.82
C LEU A 83 -12.42 -10.87 -0.04
N SER A 84 -11.60 -11.82 -0.48
CA SER A 84 -11.26 -13.01 0.32
C SER A 84 -10.40 -12.63 1.52
N GLY A 85 -10.29 -13.53 2.51
CA GLY A 85 -9.38 -13.30 3.66
C GLY A 85 -7.92 -13.04 3.23
N ARG A 86 -7.48 -13.62 2.12
CA ARG A 86 -6.15 -13.38 1.54
C ARG A 86 -6.03 -11.99 0.93
N SER A 87 -7.02 -11.54 0.16
CA SER A 87 -6.97 -10.18 -0.41
C SER A 87 -7.16 -9.11 0.66
N TYR A 88 -8.00 -9.34 1.67
CA TYR A 88 -8.12 -8.49 2.86
C TYR A 88 -6.77 -8.29 3.55
N THR A 89 -6.07 -9.39 3.88
CA THR A 89 -4.74 -9.30 4.50
C THR A 89 -3.69 -8.67 3.58
N GLY A 90 -3.81 -8.87 2.26
CA GLY A 90 -3.01 -8.17 1.26
C GLY A 90 -3.19 -6.66 1.33
N VAL A 91 -4.45 -6.18 1.33
CA VAL A 91 -4.77 -4.74 1.45
C VAL A 91 -4.18 -4.15 2.73
N LEU A 92 -4.29 -4.83 3.87
CA LEU A 92 -3.72 -4.33 5.13
C LEU A 92 -2.19 -4.15 5.08
N LYS A 93 -1.48 -5.09 4.44
CA LYS A 93 -0.02 -5.01 4.28
C LYS A 93 0.40 -3.89 3.33
N VAL A 94 -0.38 -3.67 2.27
CA VAL A 94 -0.17 -2.56 1.34
C VAL A 94 -0.44 -1.24 2.05
N ALA A 95 -1.57 -1.10 2.74
CA ALA A 95 -1.91 0.08 3.53
C ALA A 95 -0.85 0.41 4.59
N ARG A 96 -0.28 -0.61 5.26
CA ARG A 96 0.85 -0.40 6.18
C ARG A 96 2.10 0.14 5.46
N THR A 97 2.37 -0.34 4.25
CA THR A 97 3.51 0.15 3.45
C THR A 97 3.30 1.59 3.00
N ILE A 98 2.07 1.94 2.62
CA ILE A 98 1.68 3.31 2.29
C ILE A 98 1.83 4.21 3.51
N ALA A 99 1.34 3.80 4.68
CA ALA A 99 1.53 4.52 5.94
C ALA A 99 3.03 4.74 6.22
N ASP A 100 3.88 3.75 6.00
CA ASP A 100 5.33 3.89 6.19
C ASP A 100 5.97 4.88 5.20
N LEU A 101 5.46 4.97 3.96
CA LEU A 101 5.91 5.95 2.96
C LEU A 101 5.53 7.38 3.35
N TYR A 102 4.40 7.55 4.06
CA TYR A 102 3.99 8.82 4.65
C TYR A 102 4.49 9.03 6.08
N GLU A 103 5.34 8.12 6.59
CA GLU A 103 5.87 8.15 7.96
C GLU A 103 4.79 8.15 9.06
N SER A 104 3.62 7.64 8.74
CA SER A 104 2.50 7.53 9.66
C SER A 104 2.67 6.30 10.56
N GLU A 105 2.60 6.54 11.88
CA GLU A 105 2.62 5.46 12.87
C GLU A 105 1.41 4.53 12.72
N ASN A 106 0.25 5.10 12.41
CA ASN A 106 -1.01 4.37 12.27
C ASN A 106 -1.46 4.24 10.81
N ILE A 107 -2.26 3.21 10.54
CA ILE A 107 -2.95 3.11 9.26
C ILE A 107 -4.19 3.99 9.34
N GLU A 108 -4.12 5.15 8.70
CA GLU A 108 -5.26 6.02 8.47
C GLU A 108 -6.14 5.56 7.30
N GLU A 109 -7.35 6.11 7.25
CA GLU A 109 -8.35 5.81 6.21
C GLU A 109 -7.81 6.06 4.80
N THR A 110 -7.05 7.13 4.60
CA THR A 110 -6.42 7.49 3.32
C THR A 110 -5.51 6.38 2.80
N HIS A 111 -4.71 5.77 3.67
CA HIS A 111 -3.83 4.66 3.30
C HIS A 111 -4.60 3.40 2.91
N LEU A 112 -5.75 3.14 3.56
CA LEU A 112 -6.64 2.03 3.19
C LEU A 112 -7.28 2.27 1.83
N LEU A 113 -7.78 3.47 1.58
CA LEU A 113 -8.39 3.84 0.31
C LEU A 113 -7.40 3.70 -0.85
N GLU A 114 -6.18 4.20 -0.68
CA GLU A 114 -5.11 4.06 -1.68
C GLU A 114 -4.76 2.57 -1.92
N ALA A 115 -4.62 1.77 -0.86
CA ALA A 115 -4.39 0.33 -0.99
C ALA A 115 -5.52 -0.40 -1.73
N LEU A 116 -6.77 -0.02 -1.48
CA LEU A 116 -7.94 -0.58 -2.15
C LEU A 116 -8.00 -0.18 -3.63
N GLN A 117 -7.60 1.06 -3.98
CA GLN A 117 -7.52 1.51 -5.37
C GLN A 117 -6.55 0.67 -6.19
N PHE A 118 -5.37 0.34 -5.64
CA PHE A 118 -4.45 -0.58 -6.32
C PHE A 118 -5.06 -1.96 -6.57
N ARG A 119 -5.94 -2.42 -5.69
CA ARG A 119 -6.65 -3.70 -5.88
C ARG A 119 -7.72 -3.63 -6.97
N ILE A 120 -8.48 -2.54 -7.01
CA ILE A 120 -9.53 -2.33 -8.02
C ILE A 120 -8.90 -2.29 -9.41
N ASN A 121 -7.80 -1.55 -9.58
CA ASN A 121 -7.12 -1.43 -10.86
C ASN A 121 -6.57 -2.76 -11.38
N LEU A 122 -6.17 -3.70 -10.50
CA LEU A 122 -5.78 -5.06 -10.90
C LEU A 122 -6.97 -5.97 -11.27
N ASN A 123 -8.18 -5.65 -10.82
CA ASN A 123 -9.37 -6.48 -11.03
C ASN A 123 -10.18 -6.07 -12.27
N ILE A 124 -10.07 -4.83 -12.75
CA ILE A 124 -10.81 -4.33 -13.92
C ILE A 124 -10.31 -4.97 -15.23
N GLU A 125 -9.14 -5.62 -15.24
CA GLU A 125 -8.56 -6.25 -16.43
C GLU A 125 -8.91 -7.74 -16.62
N ASN A 126 -9.86 -8.29 -15.84
CA ASN A 126 -10.35 -9.67 -16.02
C ASN A 126 -11.80 -9.72 -16.54
N VAL A 127 -12.28 -8.67 -17.20
CA VAL A 127 -13.58 -8.64 -17.92
C VAL A 127 -13.36 -8.18 -19.34
#